data_AF-A0A7T1MHP0-F1
#
_entry.id   AF-A0A7T1MHP0-F1
#
_cell.length_a   1.000
_cell.length_b   1.000
_cell.length_c   1.000
_cell.angle_alpha   90.00
_cell.angle_beta   90.00
_cell.angle_gamma   90.00
#
_symmetry.space_group_name_H-M   'P 1'
#
loop_
_entity.id
_entity.type
_entity.pdbx_description
1 polymer ?
#
loop_
_entity_poly.entity_id
_entity_poly.type
_entity_poly.pdbx_seq_one_letter_code
_entity_poly.pdbx_strand_id
1 'polypeptide(L)'
;MEQRSLDPAVAALLTEARTAIERGEYGHSLRLLEPLAERYPPAGPIGAGVRLLMATALMGMGESERAAACCRSLQICVDPTLRAKARELQQVLEAPALRRPRQWSLTLPDLSGGASLESTGGSPMRRRRQGPPPPPPPPVGETRSPVGFAALALLVLTLLLLASLLGGCLQVRSELVFEGPGRLQLTHELRSPSGRPTPWQERFEQALRRAALPFRSEEQPQGQRLSTPVLPASETLEALSQSVLQAAALADVQLPPPDLSLRETNWLVGVHQQLSLDLDLEALDPLPALSLELRLRPVQARAVRLASPEPARTLPGGHGRPATLAWPLRPGTRNRLQLSCWRWSPVGLGGVLIGLGLALVLLLQRIRLRLGFGLPQLPA
;
A
#
# COMPACT_ATOMS: atom_id res chain seq x y z
N MET A 1 28.32 30.38 6.39
CA MET A 1 29.58 29.96 7.04
C MET A 1 29.21 28.89 8.04
N GLU A 2 29.66 27.65 8.03
CA GLU A 2 30.69 26.94 7.27
C GLU A 2 30.21 25.48 7.36
N GLN A 3 29.76 24.88 6.25
CA GLN A 3 29.52 23.43 6.21
C GLN A 3 30.90 22.78 6.24
N ARG A 4 31.45 22.65 7.45
CA ARG A 4 32.66 21.88 7.72
C ARG A 4 32.33 20.45 7.30
N SER A 5 32.84 20.05 6.13
CA SER A 5 32.69 18.70 5.60
C SER A 5 32.99 17.71 6.71
N LEU A 6 32.01 16.86 7.03
CA LEU A 6 32.18 15.83 8.05
C LEU A 6 33.40 15.00 7.69
N ASP A 7 34.32 14.80 8.63
CA ASP A 7 35.46 13.90 8.43
C ASP A 7 34.90 12.52 7.99
N PRO A 8 35.35 11.97 6.84
CA PRO A 8 34.81 10.72 6.31
C PRO A 8 34.90 9.57 7.32
N ALA A 9 35.90 9.58 8.22
CA ALA A 9 36.00 8.60 9.30
C ALA A 9 34.85 8.72 10.31
N VAL A 10 34.43 9.94 10.64
CA VAL A 10 33.31 10.21 11.56
C VAL A 10 31.98 9.85 10.90
N ALA A 11 31.83 10.09 9.59
CA ALA A 11 30.66 9.68 8.84
C ALA A 11 30.49 8.15 8.83
N ALA A 12 31.59 7.41 8.64
CA ALA A 12 31.60 5.95 8.68
C ALA A 12 31.17 5.43 10.05
N LEU A 13 31.75 5.95 11.14
CA LEU A 13 31.39 5.55 12.52
C LEU A 13 29.93 5.83 12.87
N LEU A 14 29.37 6.95 12.43
CA LEU A 14 27.95 7.27 12.63
C LEU A 14 27.02 6.34 11.86
N THR A 15 27.44 5.92 10.66
CA THR A 15 26.69 4.97 9.83
C THR A 15 26.72 3.59 10.46
N GLU A 16 27.89 3.14 10.91
CA GLU A 16 28.06 1.86 11.61
C GLU A 16 27.23 1.82 12.90
N ALA A 17 27.31 2.87 13.73
CA ALA A 17 26.51 2.98 14.95
C ALA A 17 25.00 2.91 14.68
N ARG A 18 24.52 3.47 13.56
CA ARG A 18 23.11 3.36 13.14
C ARG A 18 22.75 1.94 12.73
N THR A 19 23.60 1.26 11.96
CA THR A 19 23.37 -0.14 11.57
C THR A 19 23.36 -1.07 12.78
N ALA A 20 24.18 -0.80 13.81
CA ALA A 20 24.16 -1.55 15.06
C ALA A 20 22.83 -1.38 15.82
N ILE A 21 22.28 -0.16 15.85
CA ILE A 21 20.94 0.10 16.43
C ILE A 21 19.85 -0.67 15.66
N GLU A 22 19.90 -0.66 14.33
CA GLU A 22 18.94 -1.38 13.48
C GLU A 22 18.99 -2.91 13.68
N ARG A 23 20.14 -3.44 14.10
CA ARG A 23 20.33 -4.86 14.46
C ARG A 23 20.02 -5.18 15.92
N GLY A 24 19.71 -4.18 16.74
CA GLY A 24 19.48 -4.34 18.18
C GLY A 24 20.76 -4.43 19.03
N GLU A 25 21.93 -4.17 18.47
CA GLU A 25 23.23 -4.20 19.14
C GLU A 25 23.54 -2.87 19.85
N TYR A 26 22.64 -2.43 20.74
CA TYR A 26 22.68 -1.10 21.35
C TYR A 26 23.96 -0.81 22.13
N GLY A 27 24.50 -1.79 22.87
CA GLY A 27 25.75 -1.63 23.61
C GLY A 27 26.98 -1.46 22.71
N HIS A 28 26.98 -2.07 21.53
CA HIS A 28 28.04 -1.85 20.54
C HIS A 28 27.95 -0.44 19.94
N SER A 29 26.74 0.01 19.62
CA SER A 29 26.48 1.37 19.13
C SER A 29 26.96 2.44 20.12
N LEU A 30 26.71 2.27 21.42
CA LEU A 30 27.16 3.23 22.44
C LEU A 30 28.69 3.33 22.54
N ARG A 31 29.41 2.20 22.47
CA ARG A 31 30.89 2.22 22.45
C ARG A 31 31.47 3.01 21.27
N LEU A 32 30.77 3.03 20.13
CA LEU A 32 31.16 3.81 18.95
C LEU A 32 30.81 5.31 19.12
N LEU A 33 29.71 5.62 19.81
CA LEU A 33 29.18 6.98 19.93
C LEU A 33 29.76 7.78 21.11
N GLU A 34 30.17 7.12 22.22
CA GLU A 34 30.71 7.77 23.41
C GLU A 34 31.94 8.65 23.12
N PRO A 35 32.99 8.17 22.41
CA PRO A 35 34.14 9.00 22.05
C PRO A 35 33.78 10.19 21.15
N LEU A 36 32.76 10.02 20.29
CA LEU A 36 32.26 11.09 19.43
C LEU A 36 31.48 12.15 20.23
N ALA A 37 30.77 11.75 21.29
CA ALA A 37 30.03 12.65 22.16
C ALA A 37 30.95 13.54 23.01
N GLU A 38 32.13 13.03 23.37
CA GLU A 38 33.20 13.80 24.03
C GLU A 38 33.86 14.80 23.06
N ARG A 39 34.11 14.37 21.82
CA ARG A 39 34.76 15.20 20.80
C ARG A 39 33.86 16.32 20.25
N TYR A 40 32.54 16.11 20.20
CA TYR A 40 31.59 17.07 19.61
C TYR A 40 30.59 17.59 20.64
N PRO A 41 30.56 18.92 20.92
CA PRO A 41 29.68 19.50 21.93
C PRO A 41 28.19 19.45 21.51
N PRO A 42 27.25 19.46 22.48
CA PRO A 42 25.81 19.33 22.19
C PRO A 42 25.21 20.53 21.43
N ALA A 43 25.90 21.68 21.48
CA ALA A 43 25.46 22.89 20.81
C ALA A 43 25.46 22.76 19.27
N GLY A 44 26.36 21.94 18.72
CA GLY A 44 26.52 21.74 17.28
C GLY A 44 25.64 20.63 16.72
N PRO A 45 25.33 20.66 15.40
CA PRO A 45 24.43 19.69 14.76
C PRO A 45 24.96 18.25 14.81
N ILE A 46 26.28 18.06 14.70
CA ILE A 46 26.93 16.73 14.74
C ILE A 46 26.83 16.14 16.15
N GLY A 47 27.22 16.91 17.17
CA GLY A 47 27.14 16.49 18.57
C GLY A 47 25.71 16.30 19.05
N ALA A 48 24.75 17.00 18.43
CA ALA A 48 23.33 16.79 18.66
C ALA A 48 22.84 15.47 18.04
N GLY A 49 23.24 15.18 16.80
CA GLY A 49 22.92 13.92 16.12
C GLY A 49 23.47 12.69 16.84
N VAL A 50 24.71 12.76 17.35
CA VAL A 50 25.34 11.69 18.17
C VAL A 50 24.49 11.40 19.41
N ARG A 51 24.12 12.44 20.17
CA ARG A 51 23.35 12.29 21.42
C ARG A 51 21.91 11.81 21.19
N LEU A 52 21.30 12.13 20.04
CA LEU A 52 20.01 11.54 19.66
C LEU A 52 20.13 10.04 19.37
N LEU A 53 21.18 9.62 18.66
CA LEU A 53 21.45 8.19 18.43
C LEU A 53 21.75 7.44 19.73
N MET A 54 22.52 8.05 20.64
CA MET A 54 22.75 7.49 21.98
C MET A 54 21.45 7.36 22.77
N ALA A 55 20.56 8.36 22.73
CA ALA A 55 19.26 8.28 23.37
C ALA A 55 18.42 7.11 22.83
N THR A 56 18.42 6.88 21.51
CA THR A 56 17.74 5.73 20.90
C THR A 56 18.33 4.39 21.38
N ALA A 57 19.65 4.27 21.44
CA ALA A 57 20.30 3.05 21.93
C ALA A 57 20.00 2.78 23.42
N LEU A 58 20.05 3.82 24.27
CA LEU A 58 19.74 3.72 25.70
C LEU A 58 18.28 3.36 25.96
N MET A 59 17.35 3.88 25.15
CA MET A 59 15.94 3.47 25.19
C MET A 59 15.76 1.99 24.86
N GLY A 60 16.47 1.49 23.85
CA GLY A 60 16.45 0.06 23.47
C GLY A 60 16.93 -0.88 24.57
N MET A 61 17.80 -0.39 25.47
CA MET A 61 18.29 -1.14 26.64
C MET A 61 17.44 -0.94 27.91
N GLY A 62 16.40 -0.09 27.87
CA GLY A 62 15.58 0.23 29.03
C GLY A 62 16.22 1.22 30.01
N GLU A 63 17.30 1.89 29.63
CA GLU A 63 17.99 2.88 30.46
C GLU A 63 17.39 4.30 30.29
N SER A 64 16.10 4.43 30.65
CA SER A 64 15.31 5.66 30.41
C SER A 64 15.92 6.93 31.02
N GLU A 65 16.55 6.83 32.19
CA GLU A 65 17.19 7.96 32.87
C GLU A 65 18.40 8.52 32.09
N ARG A 66 19.25 7.63 31.56
CA ARG A 66 20.41 8.02 30.75
C ARG A 66 19.98 8.56 29.39
N ALA A 67 18.93 8.01 28.81
CA ALA A 67 18.32 8.53 27.58
C ALA A 67 17.74 9.96 27.79
N ALA A 68 17.05 10.19 28.91
CA ALA A 68 16.52 11.50 29.27
C ALA A 68 17.65 12.53 29.50
N ALA A 69 18.76 12.11 30.13
CA ALA A 69 19.95 12.95 30.31
C ALA A 69 20.55 13.39 28.96
N CYS A 70 20.62 12.49 27.98
CA CYS A 70 21.05 12.83 26.62
C CYS A 70 20.13 13.89 26.00
N CYS A 71 18.81 13.73 26.13
CA CYS A 71 17.83 14.70 25.61
C CYS A 71 17.91 16.07 26.31
N ARG A 72 18.13 16.10 27.64
CA ARG A 72 18.35 17.35 28.39
C ARG A 72 19.57 18.13 27.88
N SER A 73 20.67 17.42 27.58
CA SER A 73 21.88 18.05 27.06
C SER A 73 21.70 18.69 25.68
N LEU A 74 20.65 18.34 24.93
CA LEU A 74 20.32 18.91 23.62
C LEU A 74 19.55 20.24 23.68
N GLN A 75 19.09 20.66 24.87
CA GLN A 75 18.36 21.93 25.00
C GLN A 75 19.20 23.15 24.62
N ILE A 76 20.53 23.04 24.69
CA ILE A 76 21.50 24.08 24.28
C ILE A 76 21.86 24.03 22.78
N CYS A 77 21.28 23.11 22.00
CA CYS A 77 21.54 23.02 20.56
C CYS A 77 21.07 24.30 19.84
N VAL A 78 21.82 24.75 18.84
CA VAL A 78 21.46 25.94 18.05
C VAL A 78 20.26 25.64 17.13
N ASP A 79 20.12 24.39 16.68
CA ASP A 79 19.06 23.97 15.77
C ASP A 79 17.69 23.89 16.49
N PRO A 80 16.69 24.71 16.10
CA PRO A 80 15.38 24.70 16.75
C PRO A 80 14.62 23.39 16.56
N THR A 81 14.84 22.67 15.45
CA THR A 81 14.12 21.43 15.13
C THR A 81 14.63 20.27 15.99
N LEU A 82 15.94 20.17 16.17
CA LEU A 82 16.56 19.15 17.04
C LEU A 82 16.23 19.40 18.51
N ARG A 83 16.18 20.68 18.94
CA ARG A 83 15.73 21.05 20.28
C ARG A 83 14.27 20.64 20.55
N ALA A 84 13.37 20.89 19.60
CA ALA A 84 11.97 20.51 19.74
C ALA A 84 11.82 18.99 19.88
N LYS A 85 12.47 18.22 18.99
CA LYS A 85 12.48 16.75 19.05
C LYS A 85 13.04 16.20 20.36
N ALA A 86 14.13 16.77 20.85
CA ALA A 86 14.71 16.36 22.13
C ALA A 86 13.77 16.64 23.31
N ARG A 87 13.04 17.76 23.28
CA ARG A 87 12.06 18.12 24.33
C ARG A 87 10.87 17.17 24.35
N GLU A 88 10.32 16.83 23.19
CA GLU A 88 9.25 15.84 23.06
C GLU A 88 9.69 14.47 23.59
N LEU A 89 10.89 14.02 23.19
CA LEU A 89 11.43 12.74 23.64
C LEU A 89 11.68 12.73 25.16
N GLN A 90 12.20 13.82 25.71
CA GLN A 90 12.37 13.97 27.15
C GLN A 90 11.03 13.86 27.90
N GLN A 91 9.97 14.51 27.42
CA GLN A 91 8.64 14.45 28.05
C GLN A 91 8.09 13.02 28.12
N VAL A 92 8.32 12.23 27.07
CA VAL A 92 7.90 10.82 27.04
C VAL A 92 8.72 9.98 28.03
N LEU A 93 10.03 10.19 28.08
CA LEU A 93 10.93 9.41 28.95
C LEU A 93 10.76 9.73 30.44
N GLU A 94 10.42 10.97 30.78
CA GLU A 94 10.21 11.42 32.16
C GLU A 94 8.75 11.22 32.63
N ALA A 95 7.88 10.68 31.78
CA ALA A 95 6.49 10.44 32.14
C ALA A 95 6.39 9.42 33.29
N PRO A 96 5.64 9.73 34.37
CA PRO A 96 5.52 8.83 35.50
C PRO A 96 4.83 7.52 35.10
N ALA A 97 5.41 6.40 35.53
CA ALA A 97 4.81 5.09 35.30
C ALA A 97 3.42 5.02 35.97
N LEU A 98 2.39 4.79 35.16
CA LEU A 98 1.03 4.61 35.65
C LEU A 98 0.94 3.32 36.48
N ARG A 99 0.75 3.44 37.80
CA ARG A 99 0.54 2.28 38.68
C ARG A 99 -0.83 1.68 38.38
N ARG A 100 -0.87 0.56 37.65
CA ARG A 100 -2.10 -0.22 37.47
C ARG A 100 -2.53 -0.79 38.83
N PRO A 101 -3.75 -0.49 39.31
CA PRO A 101 -4.29 -1.10 40.53
C PRO A 101 -4.31 -2.63 40.42
N ARG A 102 -3.90 -3.34 41.46
CA ARG A 102 -3.83 -4.82 41.46
C ARG A 102 -5.17 -5.48 41.14
N GLN A 103 -6.29 -4.82 41.47
CA GLN A 103 -7.63 -5.31 41.11
C GLN A 103 -7.92 -5.32 39.60
N TRP A 104 -7.09 -4.65 38.78
CA TRP A 104 -7.22 -4.60 37.32
C TRP A 104 -6.21 -5.51 36.61
N SER A 105 -5.36 -6.20 37.36
CA SER A 105 -4.47 -7.25 36.87
C SER A 105 -4.92 -8.59 37.45
N LEU A 106 -5.48 -9.45 36.62
CA LEU A 106 -5.63 -10.87 36.95
C LEU A 106 -4.23 -11.50 36.94
N THR A 107 -3.71 -11.84 38.11
CA THR A 107 -2.51 -12.68 38.21
C THR A 107 -2.96 -14.12 38.03
N LEU A 108 -2.61 -14.74 36.90
CA LEU A 108 -2.83 -16.17 36.70
C LEU A 108 -1.94 -16.94 37.70
N PRO A 109 -2.47 -17.92 38.44
CA PRO A 109 -1.64 -18.82 39.25
C PRO A 109 -0.72 -19.63 38.33
N ASP A 110 0.51 -19.89 38.78
CA ASP A 110 1.42 -20.81 38.08
C ASP A 110 0.81 -22.22 38.06
N LEU A 111 0.57 -22.76 36.86
CA LEU A 111 0.02 -24.10 36.64
C LEU A 111 1.11 -25.19 36.59
N SER A 112 2.29 -24.93 37.16
CA SER A 112 3.39 -25.90 37.27
C SER A 112 3.23 -26.73 38.54
N GLY A 113 2.23 -27.62 38.56
CA GLY A 113 2.03 -28.57 39.66
C GLY A 113 0.76 -29.39 39.45
N GLY A 114 0.87 -30.50 38.73
CA GLY A 114 -0.25 -31.33 38.32
C GLY A 114 -1.00 -31.99 39.48
N ALA A 115 -2.33 -31.99 39.39
CA ALA A 115 -3.19 -33.06 39.86
C ALA A 115 -4.46 -33.06 39.00
N SER A 116 -4.75 -34.22 38.43
CA SER A 116 -5.91 -34.50 37.58
C SER A 116 -7.20 -34.19 38.33
N LEU A 117 -8.07 -33.33 37.76
CA LEU A 117 -9.40 -33.05 38.30
C LEU A 117 -10.43 -33.90 37.56
N GLU A 118 -10.40 -35.20 37.83
CA GLU A 118 -11.59 -36.05 37.73
C GLU A 118 -12.24 -36.13 39.11
N SER A 119 -13.55 -35.89 39.14
CA SER A 119 -14.48 -36.18 40.24
C SER A 119 -14.23 -35.44 41.58
N THR A 120 -15.06 -34.44 41.87
CA THR A 120 -16.03 -34.54 42.98
C THR A 120 -17.07 -33.43 42.82
N GLY A 121 -18.31 -33.83 42.56
CA GLY A 121 -19.47 -32.95 42.48
C GLY A 121 -19.84 -32.36 43.84
N GLY A 122 -20.36 -31.14 43.82
CA GLY A 122 -20.96 -30.49 44.96
C GLY A 122 -21.19 -29.02 44.67
N SER A 123 -22.41 -28.67 44.27
CA SER A 123 -22.83 -27.27 44.17
C SER A 123 -23.14 -26.72 45.57
N PRO A 124 -22.46 -25.68 46.07
CA PRO A 124 -22.93 -24.97 47.24
C PRO A 124 -23.67 -23.69 46.79
N MET A 125 -24.98 -23.75 46.91
CA MET A 125 -25.88 -22.61 46.88
C MET A 125 -25.48 -21.65 48.00
N ARG A 126 -24.91 -20.48 47.68
CA ARG A 126 -24.49 -19.50 48.70
C ARG A 126 -25.40 -18.27 48.71
N ARG A 127 -26.20 -18.21 49.78
CA ARG A 127 -27.08 -17.13 50.22
C ARG A 127 -26.41 -15.75 50.14
N ARG A 128 -27.17 -14.77 49.63
CA ARG A 128 -26.87 -13.34 49.61
C ARG A 128 -26.85 -12.81 51.05
N ARG A 129 -25.65 -12.58 51.63
CA ARG A 129 -25.50 -11.77 52.85
C ARG A 129 -25.35 -10.31 52.44
N GLN A 130 -26.25 -9.46 52.91
CA GLN A 130 -26.12 -8.00 52.82
C GLN A 130 -24.95 -7.57 53.73
N GLY A 131 -23.94 -6.92 53.15
CA GLY A 131 -22.88 -6.26 53.90
C GLY A 131 -23.32 -4.87 54.39
N PRO A 132 -22.60 -4.27 55.37
CA PRO A 132 -22.93 -2.94 55.89
C PRO A 132 -22.77 -1.86 54.82
N PRO A 133 -23.52 -0.73 54.90
CA PRO A 133 -23.43 0.34 53.91
C PRO A 133 -22.05 1.02 53.94
N PRO A 134 -21.51 1.42 52.77
CA PRO A 134 -20.19 2.03 52.67
C PRO A 134 -20.16 3.44 53.28
N PRO A 135 -19.02 3.86 53.87
CA PRO A 135 -18.85 5.22 54.38
C PRO A 135 -18.81 6.25 53.23
N PRO A 136 -19.24 7.50 53.49
CA PRO A 136 -19.35 8.52 52.46
C PRO A 136 -17.99 8.89 51.86
N PRO A 137 -17.93 9.17 50.55
CA PRO A 137 -16.69 9.58 49.90
C PRO A 137 -16.22 10.95 50.42
N PRO A 138 -14.88 11.18 50.49
CA PRO A 138 -14.33 12.46 50.91
C PRO A 138 -14.72 13.57 49.92
N PRO A 139 -14.78 14.84 50.36
CA PRO A 139 -15.18 15.95 49.51
C PRO A 139 -14.11 16.17 48.43
N VAL A 140 -14.35 15.64 47.24
CA VAL A 140 -13.66 16.07 46.04
C VAL A 140 -14.34 17.36 45.58
N GLY A 141 -13.55 18.44 45.54
CA GLY A 141 -14.01 19.71 44.98
C GLY A 141 -14.51 19.52 43.56
N GLU A 142 -15.55 20.27 43.20
CA GLU A 142 -16.22 20.19 41.90
C GLU A 142 -15.21 20.27 40.75
N THR A 143 -15.15 19.20 39.96
CA THR A 143 -14.42 19.21 38.69
C THR A 143 -15.20 20.11 37.75
N ARG A 144 -14.88 21.41 37.72
CA ARG A 144 -15.39 22.32 36.68
C ARG A 144 -14.81 21.87 35.35
N SER A 145 -15.56 21.06 34.62
CA SER A 145 -15.25 20.74 33.24
C SER A 145 -15.37 22.05 32.44
N PRO A 146 -14.31 22.48 31.72
CA PRO A 146 -14.44 23.63 30.84
C PRO A 146 -15.43 23.25 29.74
N VAL A 147 -16.64 23.79 29.84
CA VAL A 147 -17.77 23.55 28.91
C VAL A 147 -17.34 23.77 27.44
N GLY A 148 -16.34 24.62 27.22
CA GLY A 148 -15.72 24.85 25.92
C GLY A 148 -15.04 23.62 25.30
N PHE A 149 -14.39 22.76 26.07
CA PHE A 149 -13.78 21.54 25.53
C PHE A 149 -14.82 20.47 25.17
N ALA A 150 -15.89 20.34 25.97
CA ALA A 150 -16.98 19.42 25.68
C ALA A 150 -17.74 19.85 24.42
N ALA A 151 -18.01 21.15 24.26
CA ALA A 151 -18.63 21.71 23.06
C ALA A 151 -17.74 21.52 21.82
N LEU A 152 -16.43 21.70 21.94
CA LEU A 152 -15.49 21.55 20.83
C LEU A 152 -15.30 20.08 20.44
N ALA A 153 -15.22 19.17 21.42
CA ALA A 153 -15.20 17.73 21.17
C ALA A 153 -16.51 17.25 20.52
N LEU A 154 -17.65 17.74 20.97
CA LEU A 154 -18.94 17.43 20.36
C LEU A 154 -19.03 18.01 18.94
N LEU A 155 -18.60 19.24 18.71
CA LEU A 155 -18.58 19.86 17.38
C LEU A 155 -17.68 19.06 16.43
N VAL A 156 -16.47 18.70 16.84
CA VAL A 156 -15.54 17.89 16.05
C VAL A 156 -16.11 16.50 15.79
N LEU A 157 -16.69 15.85 16.79
CA LEU A 157 -17.34 14.55 16.63
C LEU A 157 -18.53 14.64 15.67
N THR A 158 -19.34 15.69 15.75
CA THR A 158 -20.48 15.92 14.86
C THR A 158 -19.98 16.20 13.43
N LEU A 159 -18.93 16.99 13.26
CA LEU A 159 -18.32 17.25 11.95
C LEU A 159 -17.73 15.99 11.33
N LEU A 160 -17.11 15.14 12.16
CA LEU A 160 -16.48 13.89 11.71
C LEU A 160 -17.53 12.83 11.39
N LEU A 161 -18.60 12.77 12.18
CA LEU A 161 -19.79 11.96 11.88
C LEU A 161 -20.46 12.45 10.60
N LEU A 162 -20.60 13.77 10.41
CA LEU A 162 -21.18 14.38 9.23
C LEU A 162 -20.30 14.12 7.99
N ALA A 163 -18.97 14.27 8.09
CA ALA A 163 -18.04 13.92 7.02
C ALA A 163 -18.08 12.43 6.65
N SER A 164 -18.30 11.55 7.63
CA SER A 164 -18.50 10.11 7.41
C SER A 164 -19.86 9.83 6.73
N LEU A 165 -20.91 10.53 7.15
CA LEU A 165 -22.27 10.46 6.57
C LEU A 165 -22.36 11.06 5.16
N LEU A 166 -21.53 12.04 4.83
CA LEU A 166 -21.45 12.67 3.50
C LEU A 166 -20.56 11.91 2.49
N GLY A 167 -20.13 10.68 2.78
CA GLY A 167 -19.76 9.71 1.74
C GLY A 167 -18.39 9.89 1.08
N GLY A 168 -17.34 10.17 1.86
CA GLY A 168 -16.03 10.55 1.31
C GLY A 168 -15.16 9.43 0.72
N CYS A 169 -15.07 8.24 1.32
CA CYS A 169 -14.01 7.28 0.95
C CYS A 169 -14.48 6.25 -0.08
N LEU A 170 -14.86 6.70 -1.28
CA LEU A 170 -15.13 5.78 -2.39
C LEU A 170 -13.81 5.45 -3.12
N GLN A 171 -13.43 4.17 -3.11
CA GLN A 171 -12.34 3.68 -3.93
C GLN A 171 -12.92 2.97 -5.16
N VAL A 172 -12.67 3.53 -6.34
CA VAL A 172 -13.07 2.97 -7.62
C VAL A 172 -11.83 2.45 -8.32
N ARG A 173 -11.74 1.13 -8.42
CA ARG A 173 -10.68 0.47 -9.16
C ARG A 173 -11.27 -0.20 -10.39
N SER A 174 -10.81 0.21 -11.56
CA SER A 174 -11.15 -0.42 -12.83
C SER A 174 -10.00 -1.34 -13.25
N GLU A 175 -10.32 -2.48 -13.81
CA GLU A 175 -9.34 -3.47 -14.23
C GLU A 175 -9.67 -4.00 -15.62
N LEU A 176 -8.71 -3.87 -16.53
CA LEU A 176 -8.76 -4.35 -17.90
C LEU A 176 -7.87 -5.57 -18.02
N VAL A 177 -8.48 -6.73 -18.25
CA VAL A 177 -7.79 -8.02 -18.38
C VAL A 177 -7.74 -8.45 -19.85
N PHE A 178 -6.56 -8.76 -20.34
CA PHE A 178 -6.28 -9.18 -21.71
C PHE A 178 -6.23 -10.71 -21.79
N GLU A 179 -7.38 -11.36 -21.96
CA GLU A 179 -7.49 -12.82 -22.05
C GLU A 179 -6.86 -13.40 -23.33
N GLY A 180 -6.95 -12.67 -24.44
CA GLY A 180 -6.43 -13.11 -25.74
C GLY A 180 -6.23 -11.95 -26.71
N PRO A 181 -5.73 -12.20 -27.94
CA PRO A 181 -5.70 -11.19 -28.98
C PRO A 181 -7.13 -10.71 -29.27
N GLY A 182 -7.36 -9.40 -29.19
CA GLY A 182 -8.67 -8.78 -29.41
C GLY A 182 -9.73 -9.11 -28.37
N ARG A 183 -9.39 -9.80 -27.27
CA ARG A 183 -10.33 -10.24 -26.24
C ARG A 183 -9.99 -9.63 -24.90
N LEU A 184 -10.91 -8.83 -24.38
CA LEU A 184 -10.77 -8.11 -23.12
C LEU A 184 -11.89 -8.48 -22.16
N GLN A 185 -11.60 -8.32 -20.88
CA GLN A 185 -12.58 -8.33 -19.82
C GLN A 185 -12.40 -7.07 -18.98
N LEU A 186 -13.51 -6.41 -18.66
CA LEU A 186 -13.52 -5.22 -17.80
C LEU A 186 -14.14 -5.57 -16.46
N THR A 187 -13.49 -5.14 -15.37
CA THR A 187 -13.98 -5.30 -14.00
C THR A 187 -13.88 -3.96 -13.26
N HIS A 188 -14.95 -3.53 -12.61
CA HIS A 188 -14.94 -2.42 -11.65
C HIS A 188 -15.09 -2.98 -10.24
N GLU A 189 -14.13 -2.70 -9.37
CA GLU A 189 -14.19 -2.92 -7.92
C GLU A 189 -14.52 -1.59 -7.24
N LEU A 190 -15.67 -1.54 -6.57
CA LEU A 190 -16.18 -0.39 -5.83
C LEU A 190 -16.09 -0.72 -4.35
N ARG A 191 -15.17 -0.10 -3.61
CA ARG A 191 -14.99 -0.37 -2.17
C ARG A 191 -15.54 0.78 -1.33
N SER A 192 -16.20 0.39 -0.25
CA SER A 192 -16.75 1.29 0.77
C SER A 192 -16.17 0.91 2.14
N PRO A 193 -15.77 1.88 2.99
CA PRO A 193 -15.22 1.58 4.32
C PRO A 193 -16.21 0.89 5.25
N SER A 194 -17.51 1.11 5.04
CA SER A 194 -18.58 0.57 5.88
C SER A 194 -18.93 -0.89 5.55
N GLY A 195 -18.35 -1.47 4.49
CA GLY A 195 -18.63 -2.83 4.03
C GLY A 195 -20.05 -3.04 3.47
N ARG A 196 -20.89 -2.00 3.46
CA ARG A 196 -22.21 -2.00 2.83
C ARG A 196 -22.18 -1.20 1.54
N PRO A 197 -22.98 -1.59 0.53
CA PRO A 197 -23.10 -0.82 -0.70
C PRO A 197 -23.58 0.59 -0.37
N THR A 198 -22.95 1.59 -1.00
CA THR A 198 -23.38 2.99 -0.85
C THR A 198 -24.55 3.28 -1.80
N PRO A 199 -25.40 4.28 -1.51
CA PRO A 199 -26.47 4.67 -2.43
C PRO A 199 -25.97 5.03 -3.84
N TRP A 200 -24.73 5.55 -3.94
CA TRP A 200 -24.11 5.85 -5.23
C TRP A 200 -23.77 4.56 -6.00
N GLN A 201 -23.26 3.53 -5.34
CA GLN A 201 -22.93 2.23 -5.97
C GLN A 201 -24.18 1.54 -6.53
N GLU A 202 -25.27 1.54 -5.76
CA GLU A 202 -26.55 0.98 -6.21
C GLU A 202 -27.10 1.76 -7.44
N ARG A 203 -27.03 3.09 -7.41
CA ARG A 203 -27.43 3.94 -8.55
C ARG A 203 -26.55 3.71 -9.77
N PHE A 204 -25.25 3.53 -9.57
CA PHE A 204 -24.30 3.24 -10.64
C PHE A 204 -24.59 1.92 -11.32
N GLU A 205 -24.78 0.85 -10.54
CA GLU A 205 -25.20 -0.43 -11.09
C GLU A 205 -26.53 -0.33 -11.87
N GLN A 206 -27.52 0.37 -11.31
CA GLN A 206 -28.79 0.60 -12.00
C GLN A 206 -28.62 1.39 -13.30
N ALA A 207 -27.75 2.40 -13.33
CA ALA A 207 -27.44 3.17 -14.53
C ALA A 207 -26.80 2.29 -15.61
N LEU A 208 -25.84 1.43 -15.25
CA LEU A 208 -25.23 0.47 -16.18
C LEU A 208 -26.26 -0.52 -16.73
N ARG A 209 -27.16 -1.03 -15.88
CA ARG A 209 -28.25 -1.93 -16.30
C ARG A 209 -29.23 -1.24 -17.25
N ARG A 210 -29.60 0.02 -16.97
CA ARG A 210 -30.49 0.82 -17.84
C ARG A 210 -29.85 1.14 -19.18
N ALA A 211 -28.55 1.35 -19.21
CA ALA A 211 -27.77 1.51 -20.43
C ALA A 211 -27.53 0.18 -21.19
N ALA A 212 -28.11 -0.94 -20.73
CA ALA A 212 -27.96 -2.27 -21.31
C ALA A 212 -26.50 -2.72 -21.45
N LEU A 213 -25.62 -2.25 -20.57
CA LEU A 213 -24.20 -2.61 -20.60
C LEU A 213 -24.00 -4.02 -20.05
N PRO A 214 -23.04 -4.80 -20.57
CA PRO A 214 -22.87 -6.23 -20.28
C PRO A 214 -22.20 -6.51 -18.92
N PHE A 215 -22.50 -5.73 -17.88
CA PHE A 215 -21.95 -5.91 -16.54
C PHE A 215 -22.78 -6.87 -15.69
N ARG A 216 -22.09 -7.80 -15.04
CA ARG A 216 -22.63 -8.66 -13.98
C ARG A 216 -22.14 -8.17 -12.63
N SER A 217 -23.05 -8.11 -11.68
CA SER A 217 -22.78 -7.66 -10.32
C SER A 217 -22.57 -8.84 -9.40
N GLU A 218 -21.52 -8.75 -8.59
CA GLU A 218 -21.15 -9.70 -7.56
C GLU A 218 -20.89 -8.91 -6.25
N GLU A 219 -21.65 -9.22 -5.21
CA GLU A 219 -21.45 -8.62 -3.89
C GLU A 219 -20.18 -9.17 -3.26
N GLN A 220 -19.38 -8.28 -2.65
CA GLN A 220 -18.17 -8.64 -1.93
C GLN A 220 -18.22 -8.15 -0.48
N PRO A 221 -17.48 -8.79 0.45
CA PRO A 221 -17.52 -8.42 1.88
C PRO A 221 -17.14 -6.96 2.20
N GLN A 222 -16.48 -6.26 1.28
CA GLN A 222 -15.99 -4.88 1.45
C GLN A 222 -16.42 -3.95 0.31
N GLY A 223 -17.42 -4.35 -0.48
CA GLY A 223 -17.85 -3.56 -1.63
C GLY A 223 -18.59 -4.36 -2.69
N GLN A 224 -18.54 -3.85 -3.91
CA GLN A 224 -19.24 -4.41 -5.06
C GLN A 224 -18.27 -4.62 -6.21
N ARG A 225 -18.40 -5.75 -6.91
CA ARG A 225 -17.64 -6.05 -8.12
C ARG A 225 -18.58 -6.15 -9.31
N LEU A 226 -18.33 -5.33 -10.33
CA LEU A 226 -19.06 -5.34 -11.59
C LEU A 226 -18.13 -5.83 -12.69
N SER A 227 -18.47 -6.91 -13.38
CA SER A 227 -17.58 -7.50 -14.39
C SER A 227 -18.31 -7.82 -15.68
N THR A 228 -17.66 -7.58 -16.81
CA THR A 228 -18.15 -8.03 -18.12
C THR A 228 -17.77 -9.49 -18.34
N PRO A 229 -18.47 -10.22 -19.23
CA PRO A 229 -17.88 -11.40 -19.86
C PRO A 229 -16.66 -11.00 -20.71
N VAL A 230 -15.95 -12.00 -21.23
CA VAL A 230 -14.86 -11.76 -22.19
C VAL A 230 -15.48 -11.34 -23.52
N LEU A 231 -15.20 -10.10 -23.94
CA LEU A 231 -15.79 -9.46 -25.11
C LEU A 231 -14.69 -9.03 -26.10
N PRO A 232 -15.07 -8.72 -27.35
CA PRO A 232 -14.18 -8.02 -28.27
C PRO A 232 -13.63 -6.73 -27.65
N ALA A 233 -12.40 -6.38 -28.00
CA ALA A 233 -11.74 -5.21 -27.43
C ALA A 233 -12.51 -3.90 -27.68
N SER A 234 -13.08 -3.73 -28.87
CA SER A 234 -13.91 -2.57 -29.21
C SER A 234 -15.12 -2.43 -28.29
N GLU A 235 -15.89 -3.50 -28.12
CA GLU A 235 -17.07 -3.52 -27.25
C GLU A 235 -16.70 -3.30 -25.78
N THR A 236 -15.54 -3.82 -25.34
CA THR A 236 -15.07 -3.63 -23.96
C THR A 236 -14.63 -2.20 -23.69
N LEU A 237 -13.94 -1.57 -24.64
CA LEU A 237 -13.54 -0.17 -24.55
C LEU A 237 -14.75 0.76 -24.64
N GLU A 238 -15.75 0.43 -25.46
CA GLU A 238 -17.03 1.14 -25.49
C GLU A 238 -17.77 1.02 -24.15
N ALA A 239 -17.82 -0.18 -23.57
CA ALA A 239 -18.40 -0.39 -22.24
C ALA A 239 -17.65 0.40 -21.14
N LEU A 240 -16.32 0.52 -21.23
CA LEU A 240 -15.52 1.36 -20.34
C LEU A 240 -15.84 2.85 -20.53
N SER A 241 -15.95 3.31 -21.78
CA SER A 241 -16.31 4.69 -22.09
C SER A 241 -17.68 5.04 -21.53
N GLN A 242 -18.69 4.20 -21.79
CA GLN A 242 -20.04 4.37 -21.28
C GLN A 242 -20.10 4.29 -19.76
N SER A 243 -19.34 3.40 -19.12
CA SER A 243 -19.33 3.32 -17.65
C SER A 243 -18.75 4.57 -17.00
N VAL A 244 -17.72 5.19 -17.59
CA VAL A 244 -17.19 6.50 -17.16
C VAL A 244 -18.25 7.59 -17.31
N LEU A 245 -18.94 7.66 -18.44
CA LEU A 245 -19.99 8.65 -18.69
C LEU A 245 -21.19 8.49 -17.73
N GLN A 246 -21.61 7.27 -17.44
CA GLN A 246 -22.68 7.01 -16.46
C GLN A 246 -22.25 7.39 -15.04
N ALA A 247 -20.99 7.13 -14.66
CA ALA A 247 -20.45 7.55 -13.37
C ALA A 247 -20.43 9.08 -13.23
N ALA A 248 -20.03 9.78 -14.30
CA ALA A 248 -20.02 11.24 -14.37
C ALA A 248 -21.43 11.83 -14.25
N ALA A 249 -22.40 11.27 -14.99
CA ALA A 249 -23.80 11.69 -14.93
C ALA A 249 -24.40 11.54 -13.53
N LEU A 250 -24.04 10.49 -12.79
CA LEU A 250 -24.48 10.31 -11.40
C LEU A 250 -23.83 11.27 -10.41
N ALA A 251 -22.66 11.80 -10.75
CA ALA A 251 -21.98 12.83 -9.98
C ALA A 251 -22.43 14.25 -10.38
N ASP A 252 -23.37 14.38 -11.32
CA ASP A 252 -23.78 15.65 -11.94
C ASP A 252 -22.61 16.42 -12.58
N VAL A 253 -21.60 15.69 -13.05
CA VAL A 253 -20.42 16.22 -13.74
C VAL A 253 -20.53 15.91 -15.23
N GLN A 254 -20.37 16.93 -16.06
CA GLN A 254 -20.28 16.75 -17.52
C GLN A 254 -18.81 16.48 -17.89
N LEU A 255 -18.54 15.25 -18.34
CA LEU A 255 -17.24 14.85 -18.87
C LEU A 255 -17.35 14.60 -20.38
N PRO A 256 -16.33 14.98 -21.17
CA PRO A 256 -16.28 14.60 -22.58
C PRO A 256 -16.10 13.07 -22.71
N PRO A 257 -16.54 12.46 -23.82
CA PRO A 257 -16.34 11.03 -24.04
C PRO A 257 -14.83 10.71 -24.09
N PRO A 258 -14.37 9.70 -23.34
CA PRO A 258 -12.96 9.33 -23.33
C PRO A 258 -12.53 8.72 -24.68
N ASP A 259 -11.33 9.06 -25.15
CA ASP A 259 -10.75 8.51 -26.38
C ASP A 259 -9.95 7.25 -26.04
N LEU A 260 -10.53 6.10 -26.38
CA LEU A 260 -10.02 4.77 -26.05
C LEU A 260 -9.82 3.99 -27.34
N SER A 261 -8.59 3.58 -27.63
CA SER A 261 -8.30 2.79 -28.84
C SER A 261 -7.31 1.66 -28.56
N LEU A 262 -7.58 0.49 -29.15
CA LEU A 262 -6.67 -0.63 -29.20
C LEU A 262 -6.42 -0.98 -30.66
N ARG A 263 -5.16 -0.90 -31.09
CA ARG A 263 -4.70 -1.33 -32.41
C ARG A 263 -3.87 -2.59 -32.26
N GLU A 264 -4.22 -3.61 -33.03
CA GLU A 264 -3.51 -4.88 -33.05
C GLU A 264 -2.97 -5.14 -34.45
N THR A 265 -1.70 -5.46 -34.54
CA THR A 265 -1.04 -5.84 -35.79
C THR A 265 -0.57 -7.28 -35.66
N ASN A 266 -1.13 -8.15 -36.51
CA ASN A 266 -0.79 -9.57 -36.52
C ASN A 266 0.54 -9.80 -37.24
N TRP A 267 1.44 -10.54 -36.59
CA TRP A 267 2.69 -11.04 -37.14
C TRP A 267 2.71 -12.57 -37.04
N LEU A 268 3.56 -13.22 -37.84
CA LEU A 268 3.69 -14.68 -37.82
C LEU A 268 4.05 -15.23 -36.43
N VAL A 269 4.87 -14.48 -35.68
CA VAL A 269 5.42 -14.85 -34.37
C VAL A 269 4.59 -14.36 -33.18
N GLY A 270 3.53 -13.58 -33.42
CA GLY A 270 2.75 -12.97 -32.34
C GLY A 270 1.97 -11.74 -32.79
N VAL A 271 1.41 -11.01 -31.83
CA VAL A 271 0.63 -9.79 -32.09
C VAL A 271 1.32 -8.61 -31.43
N HIS A 272 1.51 -7.53 -32.19
CA HIS A 272 1.92 -6.25 -31.65
C HIS A 272 0.68 -5.43 -31.30
N GLN A 273 0.55 -5.03 -30.04
CA GLN A 273 -0.60 -4.30 -29.54
C GLN A 273 -0.19 -2.88 -29.14
N GLN A 274 -0.98 -1.90 -29.56
CA GLN A 274 -0.87 -0.51 -29.15
C GLN A 274 -2.19 -0.08 -28.51
N LEU A 275 -2.15 0.30 -27.24
CA LEU A 275 -3.31 0.81 -26.51
C LEU A 275 -3.13 2.30 -26.23
N SER A 276 -4.11 3.12 -26.57
CA SER A 276 -4.20 4.52 -26.18
C SER A 276 -5.44 4.74 -25.33
N LEU A 277 -5.27 5.33 -24.15
CA LEU A 277 -6.35 5.73 -23.27
C LEU A 277 -6.16 7.21 -22.95
N ASP A 278 -7.15 8.03 -23.29
CA ASP A 278 -7.19 9.45 -22.98
C ASP A 278 -8.50 9.75 -22.23
N LEU A 279 -8.36 9.98 -20.93
CA LEU A 279 -9.46 10.28 -20.02
C LEU A 279 -9.32 11.72 -19.56
N ASP A 280 -10.17 12.59 -20.08
CA ASP A 280 -10.25 13.96 -19.63
C ASP A 280 -11.11 14.05 -18.37
N LEU A 281 -10.46 14.28 -17.22
CA LEU A 281 -11.08 14.44 -15.92
C LEU A 281 -10.94 15.88 -15.40
N GLU A 282 -10.71 16.86 -16.28
CA GLU A 282 -10.49 18.27 -15.89
C GLU A 282 -11.71 18.87 -15.17
N ALA A 283 -12.92 18.49 -15.56
CA ALA A 283 -14.15 18.96 -14.91
C ALA A 283 -14.44 18.31 -13.55
N LEU A 284 -13.63 17.33 -13.12
CA LEU A 284 -13.83 16.63 -11.85
C LEU A 284 -12.97 17.28 -10.75
N ASP A 285 -13.60 17.92 -9.78
CA ASP A 285 -12.87 18.53 -8.66
C ASP A 285 -12.09 17.47 -7.84
N PRO A 286 -10.87 17.79 -7.38
CA PRO A 286 -10.08 16.88 -6.56
C PRO A 286 -10.71 16.71 -5.18
N LEU A 287 -11.47 15.63 -5.01
CA LEU A 287 -12.05 15.23 -3.74
C LEU A 287 -10.99 14.50 -2.88
N PRO A 288 -10.74 14.91 -1.63
CA PRO A 288 -9.65 14.39 -0.80
C PRO A 288 -9.79 12.90 -0.41
N ALA A 289 -10.90 12.26 -0.74
CA ALA A 289 -11.18 10.87 -0.38
C ALA A 289 -11.61 9.99 -1.57
N LEU A 290 -11.62 10.53 -2.80
CA LEU A 290 -11.86 9.77 -4.02
C LEU A 290 -10.54 9.19 -4.55
N SER A 291 -10.45 7.87 -4.65
CA SER A 291 -9.30 7.20 -5.29
C SER A 291 -9.73 6.46 -6.55
N LEU A 292 -9.15 6.86 -7.67
CA LEU A 292 -9.40 6.28 -8.99
C LEU A 292 -8.12 5.56 -9.46
N GLU A 293 -8.24 4.29 -9.80
CA GLU A 293 -7.12 3.46 -10.26
C GLU A 293 -7.54 2.60 -11.45
N LEU A 294 -6.79 2.63 -12.54
CA LEU A 294 -6.95 1.72 -13.67
C LEU A 294 -5.83 0.68 -13.68
N ARG A 295 -6.18 -0.60 -13.64
CA ARG A 295 -5.26 -1.73 -13.69
C ARG A 295 -5.32 -2.43 -15.03
N LEU A 296 -4.16 -2.84 -15.56
CA LEU A 296 -4.06 -3.59 -16.80
C LEU A 296 -3.27 -4.88 -16.57
N ARG A 297 -3.86 -6.02 -16.94
CA ARG A 297 -3.25 -7.36 -16.78
C ARG A 297 -3.29 -8.15 -18.10
N PRO A 298 -2.22 -8.81 -18.55
CA PRO A 298 -0.91 -8.93 -17.92
C PRO A 298 0.09 -7.91 -18.50
N VAL A 299 -0.02 -6.64 -18.11
CA VAL A 299 0.84 -5.56 -18.67
C VAL A 299 1.99 -5.23 -17.71
N GLN A 300 3.17 -4.98 -18.26
CA GLN A 300 4.38 -4.59 -17.53
C GLN A 300 4.77 -3.13 -17.81
N ALA A 301 5.55 -2.51 -16.93
CA ALA A 301 6.00 -1.11 -17.04
C ALA A 301 6.78 -0.85 -18.32
N ARG A 302 7.54 -1.83 -18.83
CA ARG A 302 8.27 -1.71 -20.10
C ARG A 302 7.39 -1.47 -21.33
N ALA A 303 6.10 -1.79 -21.24
CA ALA A 303 5.14 -1.54 -22.30
C ALA A 303 4.66 -0.09 -22.31
N VAL A 304 4.86 0.66 -21.22
CA VAL A 304 4.41 2.05 -21.09
C VAL A 304 5.29 2.95 -21.96
N ARG A 305 4.67 3.67 -22.89
CA ARG A 305 5.32 4.70 -23.73
C ARG A 305 5.10 6.09 -23.17
N LEU A 306 3.89 6.35 -22.68
CA LEU A 306 3.48 7.60 -22.07
C LEU A 306 2.52 7.30 -20.93
N ALA A 307 2.74 7.91 -19.77
CA ALA A 307 1.77 7.92 -18.68
C ALA A 307 1.83 9.30 -18.04
N SER A 308 0.73 10.05 -18.10
CA SER A 308 0.59 11.38 -17.52
C SER A 308 -0.79 11.54 -16.88
N PRO A 309 -0.91 12.29 -15.78
CA PRO A 309 0.15 12.99 -15.04
C PRO A 309 0.95 12.07 -14.11
N GLU A 310 0.33 11.03 -13.55
CA GLU A 310 0.99 10.09 -12.66
C GLU A 310 1.63 8.92 -13.43
N PRO A 311 2.83 8.48 -13.03
CA PRO A 311 3.48 7.35 -13.68
C PRO A 311 2.74 6.05 -13.35
N ALA A 312 2.55 5.21 -14.38
CA ALA A 312 2.05 3.85 -14.19
C ALA A 312 3.11 2.99 -13.48
N ARG A 313 2.69 2.22 -12.47
CA ARG A 313 3.57 1.39 -11.63
C ARG A 313 3.26 -0.08 -11.85
N THR A 314 4.28 -0.93 -11.91
CA THR A 314 4.05 -2.39 -11.90
C THR A 314 3.92 -2.90 -10.49
N LEU A 315 2.82 -3.61 -10.24
CA LEU A 315 2.64 -4.46 -9.08
C LEU A 315 3.13 -5.86 -9.45
N PRO A 316 4.17 -6.40 -8.79
CA PRO A 316 4.60 -7.77 -9.02
C PRO A 316 3.44 -8.72 -8.67
N GLY A 317 3.15 -9.64 -9.58
CA GLY A 317 2.26 -10.75 -9.24
C GLY A 317 2.94 -11.64 -8.20
N GLY A 318 2.21 -12.08 -7.18
CA GLY A 318 2.67 -13.15 -6.29
C GLY A 318 2.98 -14.44 -7.07
N HIS A 319 3.51 -15.47 -6.41
CA HIS A 319 3.86 -16.74 -7.06
C HIS A 319 2.75 -17.23 -8.01
N GLY A 320 3.06 -17.28 -9.31
CA GLY A 320 2.15 -17.73 -10.36
C GLY A 320 1.14 -16.71 -10.91
N ARG A 321 1.08 -15.47 -10.40
CA ARG A 321 0.21 -14.41 -10.95
C ARG A 321 0.94 -13.55 -11.98
N PRO A 322 0.30 -13.20 -13.10
CA PRO A 322 0.89 -12.28 -14.07
C PRO A 322 1.10 -10.90 -13.45
N ALA A 323 2.07 -10.16 -13.97
CA ALA A 323 2.32 -8.77 -13.58
C ALA A 323 1.10 -7.88 -13.88
N THR A 324 0.85 -6.93 -13.00
CA THR A 324 -0.26 -5.97 -13.12
C THR A 324 0.31 -4.57 -13.24
N LEU A 325 -0.10 -3.83 -14.27
CA LEU A 325 0.20 -2.42 -14.38
C LEU A 325 -0.90 -1.62 -13.67
N ALA A 326 -0.56 -0.87 -12.63
CA ALA A 326 -1.45 0.04 -11.93
C ALA A 326 -1.20 1.47 -12.39
N TRP A 327 -2.21 2.12 -12.92
CA TRP A 327 -2.18 3.52 -13.34
C TRP A 327 -3.17 4.32 -12.49
N PRO A 328 -2.69 5.11 -11.51
CA PRO A 328 -3.56 5.98 -10.73
C PRO A 328 -4.05 7.14 -11.60
N LEU A 329 -5.35 7.43 -11.53
CA LEU A 329 -5.97 8.53 -12.25
C LEU A 329 -6.12 9.73 -11.32
N ARG A 330 -5.75 10.92 -11.80
CA ARG A 330 -5.82 12.17 -11.04
C ARG A 330 -7.04 12.99 -11.48
N PRO A 331 -8.02 13.23 -10.60
CA PRO A 331 -9.11 14.18 -10.86
C PRO A 331 -8.56 15.60 -11.13
N GLY A 332 -9.28 16.38 -11.92
CA GLY A 332 -8.94 17.76 -12.26
C GLY A 332 -7.85 17.89 -13.32
N THR A 333 -7.50 16.79 -14.00
CA THR A 333 -6.47 16.77 -15.04
C THR A 333 -6.82 15.79 -16.15
N ARG A 334 -6.25 16.01 -17.33
CA ARG A 334 -6.30 15.04 -18.43
C ARG A 334 -5.31 13.91 -18.22
N ASN A 335 -5.84 12.69 -18.09
CA ASN A 335 -5.08 11.47 -17.86
C ASN A 335 -4.84 10.74 -19.18
N ARG A 336 -3.58 10.56 -19.57
CA ARG A 336 -3.22 9.88 -20.83
C ARG A 336 -2.27 8.72 -20.56
N LEU A 337 -2.61 7.55 -21.08
CA LEU A 337 -1.78 6.34 -21.07
C LEU A 337 -1.64 5.80 -22.48
N GLN A 338 -0.39 5.61 -22.93
CA GLN A 338 -0.08 4.92 -24.17
C GLN A 338 0.83 3.74 -23.88
N LEU A 339 0.44 2.58 -24.41
CA LEU A 339 1.14 1.32 -24.21
C LEU A 339 1.45 0.68 -25.56
N SER A 340 2.58 0.00 -25.65
CA SER A 340 2.99 -0.82 -26.79
C SER A 340 3.65 -2.09 -26.28
N CYS A 341 3.08 -3.24 -26.61
CA CYS A 341 3.61 -4.54 -26.19
C CYS A 341 3.50 -5.59 -27.29
N TRP A 342 4.36 -6.60 -27.18
CA TRP A 342 4.33 -7.80 -28.01
C TRP A 342 3.72 -8.95 -27.22
N ARG A 343 2.75 -9.64 -27.82
CA ARG A 343 2.21 -10.91 -27.33
C ARG A 343 2.66 -12.02 -28.27
N TRP A 344 3.69 -12.74 -27.85
CA TRP A 344 4.25 -13.85 -28.60
C TRP A 344 3.29 -15.02 -28.67
N SER A 345 3.16 -15.63 -29.86
CA SER A 345 2.38 -16.86 -30.02
C SER A 345 3.33 -18.07 -29.87
N PRO A 346 3.04 -19.03 -28.97
CA PRO A 346 3.87 -20.22 -28.82
C PRO A 346 3.90 -21.06 -30.11
N VAL A 347 2.77 -21.09 -30.85
CA VAL A 347 2.67 -21.75 -32.16
C VAL A 347 3.55 -21.05 -33.21
N GLY A 348 3.55 -19.71 -33.26
CA GLY A 348 4.37 -18.97 -34.20
C GLY A 348 5.86 -19.10 -33.92
N LEU A 349 6.25 -19.03 -32.65
CA LEU A 349 7.62 -19.30 -32.21
C LEU A 349 8.05 -20.73 -32.52
N GLY A 350 7.18 -21.71 -32.26
CA GLY A 350 7.42 -23.12 -32.60
C GLY A 350 7.60 -23.33 -34.10
N GLY A 351 6.77 -22.69 -34.92
CA GLY A 351 6.88 -22.72 -36.38
C GLY A 351 8.22 -22.15 -36.88
N VAL A 352 8.66 -21.03 -36.33
CA VAL A 352 9.98 -20.45 -36.66
C VAL A 352 11.12 -21.38 -36.24
N LEU A 353 11.02 -22.00 -35.06
CA LEU A 353 12.06 -22.93 -34.57
C LEU A 353 12.15 -24.19 -35.43
N ILE A 354 11.01 -24.76 -35.85
CA ILE A 354 10.97 -25.89 -36.78
C ILE A 354 11.55 -25.49 -38.15
N GLY A 355 11.17 -24.31 -38.66
CA GLY A 355 11.71 -23.77 -39.91
C GLY A 355 13.22 -23.59 -39.87
N LEU A 356 13.77 -23.07 -38.76
CA LEU A 356 15.22 -22.95 -38.54
C LEU A 356 15.89 -24.32 -38.45
N GLY A 357 15.27 -25.29 -37.77
CA GLY A 357 15.77 -26.67 -37.70
C GLY A 357 15.86 -27.32 -39.08
N LEU A 358 14.80 -27.21 -39.90
CA LEU A 358 14.79 -27.72 -41.27
C LEU A 358 15.84 -27.03 -42.15
N ALA A 359 15.96 -25.70 -42.05
CA ALA A 359 16.97 -24.94 -42.79
C ALA A 359 18.39 -25.38 -42.40
N LEU A 360 18.64 -25.62 -41.11
CA LEU A 360 19.91 -26.12 -40.61
C LEU A 360 20.20 -27.53 -41.12
N VAL A 361 19.21 -28.44 -41.10
CA VAL A 361 19.34 -29.80 -41.66
C VAL A 361 19.68 -29.75 -43.14
N LEU A 362 18.99 -28.90 -43.93
CA LEU A 362 19.26 -28.73 -45.35
C LEU A 362 20.65 -28.13 -45.60
N LEU A 363 21.09 -27.18 -44.77
CA LEU A 363 22.43 -26.60 -44.84
C LEU A 363 23.50 -27.68 -44.58
N LEU A 364 23.32 -28.48 -43.53
CA LEU A 364 24.22 -29.58 -43.19
C LEU A 364 24.24 -30.65 -44.28
N GLN A 365 23.09 -31.00 -44.85
CA GLN A 365 23.01 -31.92 -45.99
C GLN A 365 23.74 -31.37 -47.21
N ARG A 366 23.60 -30.07 -47.50
CA ARG A 366 24.32 -29.41 -48.60
C ARG A 366 25.83 -29.38 -48.36
N ILE A 367 26.27 -29.15 -47.13
CA ILE A 367 27.68 -29.22 -46.75
C ILE A 367 28.20 -30.65 -46.89
N ARG A 368 27.46 -31.66 -46.39
CA ARG A 368 27.80 -33.08 -46.52
C ARG A 368 27.97 -33.51 -47.98
N LEU A 369 27.04 -33.09 -48.86
CA LEU A 369 27.12 -33.37 -50.29
C LEU A 369 28.35 -32.70 -50.93
N ARG A 370 28.67 -31.45 -50.54
CA ARG A 370 29.89 -30.76 -51.00
C ARG A 370 31.19 -31.41 -50.52
N LEU A 371 31.16 -32.07 -49.35
CA LEU A 371 32.30 -32.81 -48.79
C LEU A 371 32.48 -34.21 -49.41
N GLY A 372 31.67 -34.59 -50.41
CA GLY A 372 31.85 -35.85 -51.15
C GLY A 372 31.26 -37.09 -50.47
N PHE A 373 30.56 -36.94 -49.35
CA PHE A 373 29.79 -38.03 -48.77
C PHE A 373 28.50 -38.23 -49.57
N GLY A 374 28.57 -39.07 -50.61
CA GLY A 374 27.43 -39.44 -51.45
C GLY A 374 26.28 -40.09 -50.65
N LEU A 375 25.11 -40.15 -51.28
CA LEU A 375 23.97 -40.90 -50.74
C LEU A 375 24.37 -42.38 -50.59
N PRO A 376 23.94 -43.07 -49.52
CA PRO A 376 24.23 -44.49 -49.35
C PRO A 376 23.71 -45.24 -50.57
N GLN A 377 24.61 -45.86 -51.32
CA GLN A 377 24.22 -46.76 -52.40
C GLN A 377 23.55 -47.97 -51.75
N LEU A 378 22.31 -48.24 -52.14
CA LEU A 378 21.63 -49.47 -51.74
C LEU A 378 22.46 -50.65 -52.25
N PRO A 379 22.75 -51.68 -51.42
CA PRO A 379 23.33 -52.91 -51.94
C PRO A 379 22.35 -53.49 -52.98
N ALA A 380 22.87 -53.73 -54.18
CA ALA A 380 22.14 -54.27 -55.33
C ALA A 380 21.63 -55.69 -55.09
#